data_AF-A0A328SID8-F1
#
_entry.id   AF-A0A328SID8-F1
#
_cell.length_a   1.000
_cell.length_b   1.000
_cell.length_c   1.000
_cell.angle_alpha   90.00
_cell.angle_beta   90.00
_cell.angle_gamma   90.00
#
_symmetry.space_group_name_H-M   'P 1'
#
loop_
_entity.id
_entity.type
_entity.pdbx_description
1 polymer ?
#
loop_
_entity_poly.entity_id
_entity_poly.type
_entity_poly.pdbx_seq_one_letter_code
_entity_poly.pdbx_strand_id
1 'polypeptide(L)' 'MAIWQGSSLRKPSGARSRRNRNKRTAEFGRTPADTRIGEEVKKEIIARGNGTKTRATVANR' A
#
# COMPACT_ATOMS: atom_id res chain seq x y z
N MET A 1 8.81 -3.95 3.95
CA MET A 1 8.94 -3.74 2.48
C MET A 1 7.85 -2.78 2.03
N ALA A 2 8.17 -1.85 1.13
CA ALA A 2 7.26 -0.80 0.70
C ALA A 2 6.95 -0.93 -0.81
N ILE A 3 5.66 -1.03 -1.15
CA ILE A 3 5.21 -1.08 -2.55
C ILE A 3 5.16 0.35 -3.06
N TRP A 4 5.84 0.65 -4.16
CA TRP A 4 5.82 2.00 -4.72
C TRP A 4 4.64 2.17 -5.68
N GLN A 5 3.74 3.11 -5.39
CA GLN A 5 2.47 3.33 -6.10
C GLN A 5 2.47 4.61 -6.96
N GLY A 6 3.65 5.10 -7.36
CA GLY A 6 3.76 6.28 -8.23
C GLY A 6 3.63 5.94 -9.73
N SER A 7 4.17 6.82 -10.57
CA SER A 7 4.06 6.73 -12.04
C SER A 7 4.66 5.48 -12.69
N SER A 8 3.97 4.96 -13.72
CA SER A 8 4.47 3.85 -14.53
C SER A 8 5.86 4.12 -15.13
N LEU A 9 6.62 3.05 -15.33
CA LEU A 9 7.91 3.08 -16.03
C LEU A 9 7.74 3.24 -17.55
N ARG A 10 6.52 3.10 -18.08
CA ARG A 10 6.21 3.22 -19.51
C ARG A 10 5.17 4.30 -19.75
N LYS A 11 5.29 4.98 -20.89
CA LYS A 11 4.27 5.90 -21.41
C LYS A 11 3.17 5.10 -22.13
N PRO A 12 1.98 5.68 -22.36
CA PRO A 12 0.92 5.03 -23.14
C PRO A 12 1.37 4.59 -24.54
N SER A 13 2.32 5.31 -25.15
CA SER A 13 2.95 4.94 -26.43
C SER A 13 3.97 3.80 -26.37
N GLY A 14 4.23 3.22 -25.19
CA GLY A 14 5.21 2.15 -24.98
C GLY A 14 6.66 2.63 -24.73
N ALA A 15 6.96 3.90 -24.98
CA ALA A 15 8.27 4.48 -24.71
C ALA A 15 8.64 4.44 -23.21
N ARG A 16 9.93 4.32 -22.89
CA ARG A 16 10.41 4.30 -21.50
C ARG A 16 10.26 5.68 -20.86
N SER A 17 9.64 5.73 -19.68
CA SER A 17 9.55 6.92 -18.85
C SER A 17 10.75 6.98 -17.90
N ARG A 18 11.51 8.08 -17.94
CA ARG A 18 12.62 8.34 -17.03
C ARG A 18 12.18 9.33 -15.96
N ARG A 19 12.27 8.93 -14.69
CA ARG A 19 12.03 9.83 -13.56
C ARG A 19 13.29 10.63 -13.26
N ASN A 20 13.10 11.90 -12.95
CA ASN A 20 14.15 12.85 -12.56
C ASN A 20 14.32 12.96 -11.03
N ARG A 21 13.49 12.24 -10.26
CA ARG A 21 13.43 12.34 -8.79
C ARG A 21 13.33 10.95 -8.16
N ASN A 22 13.85 10.86 -6.93
CA ASN A 22 13.73 9.69 -6.09
C ASN A 22 12.29 9.52 -5.57
N LYS A 23 11.97 8.28 -5.17
CA LYS A 23 10.67 7.94 -4.56
C LYS A 23 10.46 8.71 -3.26
N ARG A 24 9.21 9.10 -2.98
CA ARG A 24 8.85 9.83 -1.76
C ARG A 24 8.10 8.94 -0.78
N THR A 25 8.22 9.23 0.52
CA THR A 25 7.56 8.48 1.59
C THR A 25 6.04 8.39 1.41
N ALA A 26 5.43 9.43 0.84
CA ALA A 26 4.00 9.47 0.56
C ALA A 26 3.53 8.56 -0.60
N GLU A 27 4.44 8.10 -1.46
CA GLU A 27 4.13 7.26 -2.62
C GLU A 27 4.19 5.76 -2.28
N PHE A 28 4.57 5.42 -1.05
CA PHE A 28 4.70 4.04 -0.63
C PHE A 28 3.42 3.50 -0.02
N GLY A 29 2.95 2.39 -0.56
CA GLY A 29 1.94 1.51 0.01
C GLY A 29 2.54 0.39 0.88
N ARG A 30 1.64 -0.39 1.46
CA ARG A 30 1.95 -1.58 2.28
C ARG A 30 1.55 -2.85 1.54
N THR A 31 2.07 -3.99 1.96
CA THR A 31 1.62 -5.29 1.46
C THR A 31 0.14 -5.52 1.78
N PRO A 32 -0.58 -6.25 0.91
CA PRO A 32 -1.96 -6.67 1.17
C PRO A 32 -2.04 -7.54 2.42
N ALA A 33 -3.23 -7.67 2.98
CA ALA A 33 -3.50 -8.57 4.09
C ALA A 33 -4.31 -9.76 3.56
N ASP A 34 -3.84 -10.98 3.82
CA ASP A 34 -4.57 -12.19 3.49
C ASP A 34 -5.49 -12.54 4.67
N THR A 35 -6.67 -11.92 4.68
CA THR A 35 -7.64 -12.08 5.78
C THR A 35 -8.23 -13.48 5.77
N ARG A 36 -8.21 -14.16 6.92
CA ARG A 36 -8.76 -15.53 7.09
C ARG A 36 -10.07 -15.53 7.86
N ILE A 37 -10.84 -16.62 7.74
CA ILE A 37 -12.05 -16.85 8.55
C ILE A 37 -11.62 -17.47 9.89
N GLY A 38 -12.10 -16.91 11.01
CA GLY A 38 -11.79 -17.38 12.37
C GLY A 38 -12.00 -16.28 13.40
N GLU A 39 -11.47 -16.48 14.62
CA GLU A 39 -11.56 -15.48 15.69
C GLU A 39 -11.01 -14.12 15.26
N GLU A 40 -11.75 -13.05 15.58
CA GLU A 40 -11.47 -11.73 15.03
C GLU A 40 -10.14 -11.16 15.56
N VAL A 41 -9.20 -10.93 14.64
CA VAL A 41 -7.91 -10.29 14.94
C VAL A 41 -7.77 -9.04 14.07
N LYS A 42 -7.83 -7.89 14.74
CA LYS A 42 -7.68 -6.56 14.15
C LYS A 42 -6.36 -5.93 14.58
N LYS A 43 -5.70 -5.23 13.64
CA LYS A 43 -4.51 -4.43 13.91
C LYS A 43 -4.76 -2.99 13.52
N GLU A 44 -4.50 -2.06 14.43
CA GLU A 44 -4.52 -0.64 14.13
C GLU A 44 -3.24 -0.22 13.41
N ILE A 45 -3.38 0.61 12.38
CA ILE A 45 -2.28 1.12 11.57
C ILE A 45 -2.38 2.63 11.50
N ILE A 46 -1.29 3.30 11.85
CA ILE A 46 -1.13 4.74 11.65
C ILE A 46 -0.87 5.01 10.15
N ALA A 47 -1.75 5.83 9.57
CA ALA A 47 -1.64 6.36 8.22
C ALA A 47 -0.99 7.74 8.23
N ARG A 48 -0.63 8.25 7.05
CA ARG A 48 -0.05 9.58 6.90
C ARG A 48 -1.08 10.64 7.35
N GLY A 49 -0.62 11.65 8.08
CA GLY A 49 -1.47 12.73 8.58
C GLY A 49 -2.23 12.37 9.86
N ASN A 50 -1.69 11.48 10.70
CA ASN A 50 -2.25 11.06 11.98
C ASN A 50 -3.65 10.41 11.92
N GLY A 51 -4.11 9.99 10.74
CA GLY A 51 -5.29 9.14 10.62
C GLY A 51 -4.98 7.69 10.98
N THR A 52 -5.94 6.98 11.56
CA THR A 52 -5.81 5.54 11.85
C THR A 52 -6.64 4.72 10.86
N LYS A 53 -6.17 3.51 10.56
CA LYS A 53 -6.87 2.53 9.73
C LYS A 53 -6.80 1.17 10.39
N THR A 54 -7.93 0.47 10.49
CA THR A 54 -7.99 -0.88 11.03
C THR A 54 -7.77 -1.91 9.94
N ARG A 55 -6.79 -2.79 10.11
CA ARG A 55 -6.52 -3.93 9.23
C ARG A 55 -7.05 -5.20 9.88
N ALA A 56 -7.97 -5.88 9.22
CA ALA A 56 -8.38 -7.24 9.60
C ALA A 56 -7.30 -8.24 9.16
N THR A 57 -6.96 -9.17 10.05
CA THR A 57 -6.07 -10.31 9.76
C THR A 57 -6.88 -11.60 9.80
N VAL A 58 -7.82 -11.69 10.72
CA VAL A 58 -8.81 -12.75 10.79
C VAL A 58 -10.16 -12.09 11.09
N ALA A 59 -11.22 -12.55 10.42
CA ALA A 59 -12.57 -12.02 10.58
C ALA A 59 -13.57 -13.16 10.79
N ASN A 60 -14.58 -12.90 11.62
CA ASN A 60 -15.75 -13.77 11.74
C ASN A 60 -16.63 -13.65 10.49
N ARG A 61 -17.36 -14.71 10.16
CA ARG A 61 -18.26 -14.76 9.02
C ARG A 61 -19.56 -14.00 9.27
#